data_AF-A0AAF1AEE3-F1
#
_entry.id   AF-A0AAF1AEE3-F1
#
_cell.length_a   1.000
_cell.length_b   1.000
_cell.length_c   1.000
_cell.angle_alpha   90.00
_cell.angle_beta   90.00
_cell.angle_gamma   90.00
#
_symmetry.space_group_name_H-M   'P 1'
#
loop_
_entity.id
_entity.type
_entity.pdbx_description
1 polymer ?
#
loop_
_entity_poly.entity_id
_entity_poly.type
_entity_poly.pdbx_seq_one_letter_code
_entity_poly.pdbx_strand_id
1 'polypeptide(L)'
;MSVRISASRPVSRRDLLKYAAAAPAVLAVPSLMTAPEAKAAPLGILLDYAAGVIKASDIRAAGAHGAIRYVSDRRPGGQWMLGKPIQLPEARDLYQSGLKIVSCYQFGKQDTADWLGGQDAGILHAKRGWQLHIAAGGSHGAPIYTSIDDDPSYEQYKAQVAPYLRGWETVLGHQRVGVYANSKTIDWALQDGLGSYFWQHNWGSPKGFAHPAAHLHQVEIDKRNVGGIGVDINHILKPRFGQWD
;
A
#
# COMPACT_ATOMS: atom_id res chain seq x y z
N MET A 1 8.21 26.94 72.24
CA MET A 1 8.08 28.13 71.36
C MET A 1 7.25 27.69 70.17
N SER A 2 5.99 28.14 70.12
CA SER A 2 4.98 27.73 69.14
C SER A 2 5.09 28.60 67.88
N VAL A 3 5.20 28.00 66.70
CA VAL A 3 5.06 28.72 65.42
C VAL A 3 4.12 27.94 64.52
N ARG A 4 3.14 28.68 64.01
CA ARG A 4 1.90 28.27 63.37
C ARG A 4 2.12 27.80 61.94
N ILE A 5 1.37 26.77 61.55
CA ILE A 5 1.16 26.37 60.15
C ILE A 5 0.28 27.45 59.50
N SER A 6 0.79 28.12 58.45
CA SER A 6 0.01 29.05 57.64
C SER A 6 -0.62 28.30 56.46
N ALA A 7 -1.94 28.21 56.46
CA ALA A 7 -2.72 27.67 55.35
C ALA A 7 -2.74 28.65 54.17
N SER A 8 -2.28 28.22 52.99
CA SER A 8 -2.44 28.95 51.73
C SER A 8 -3.88 28.78 51.21
N ARG A 9 -4.58 29.90 51.02
CA ARG A 9 -5.93 29.94 50.43
C ARG A 9 -5.89 29.50 48.95
N PRO A 10 -6.89 28.73 48.47
CA PRO A 10 -6.99 28.38 47.05
C PRO A 10 -7.44 29.60 46.23
N VAL A 11 -6.67 29.94 45.20
CA VAL A 11 -7.02 30.96 44.21
C VAL A 11 -8.14 30.41 43.33
N SER A 12 -9.27 31.12 43.28
CA SER A 12 -10.43 30.76 42.47
C SER A 12 -10.25 31.25 41.02
N ARG A 13 -10.79 30.49 40.06
CA ARG A 13 -10.75 30.77 38.61
C ARG A 13 -11.29 32.15 38.20
N ARG A 14 -11.93 32.89 39.12
CA ARG A 14 -12.46 34.24 38.89
C ARG A 14 -11.47 35.39 39.16
N ASP A 15 -10.31 35.13 39.77
CA ASP A 15 -9.31 36.17 40.05
C ASP A 15 -8.30 36.37 38.90
N LEU A 16 -8.28 35.46 37.92
CA LEU A 16 -7.36 35.48 36.76
C LEU A 16 -7.79 36.43 35.62
N LEU A 17 -8.95 37.09 35.72
CA LEU A 17 -9.53 37.89 34.64
C LEU A 17 -9.49 39.41 34.86
N LYS A 18 -8.72 39.92 35.82
CA LYS A 18 -8.71 41.35 36.19
C LYS A 18 -7.42 42.14 35.95
N TYR A 19 -6.42 41.59 35.28
CA TYR A 19 -5.25 42.38 34.85
C TYR A 19 -5.08 42.34 33.33
N ALA A 20 -5.97 43.06 32.65
CA ALA A 20 -5.80 43.44 31.25
C ALA A 20 -5.77 44.97 31.17
N ALA A 21 -4.58 45.57 31.17
CA ALA A 21 -4.32 46.88 30.55
C ALA A 21 -2.82 47.21 30.51
N ALA A 22 -2.34 47.47 29.29
CA ALA A 22 -1.15 48.25 28.91
C ALA A 22 0.26 47.63 29.06
N ALA A 23 0.75 47.05 27.96
CA ALA A 23 2.18 46.97 27.61
C ALA A 23 2.33 46.84 26.07
N PRO A 24 3.44 47.29 25.45
CA PRO A 24 3.50 47.68 24.04
C PRO A 24 3.57 46.49 23.08
N ALA A 25 3.07 46.72 21.86
CA ALA A 25 3.03 45.75 20.77
C ALA A 25 4.44 45.31 20.34
N VAL A 26 4.86 44.15 20.84
CA VAL A 26 5.91 43.35 20.21
C VAL A 26 5.24 42.56 19.09
N LEU A 27 5.65 42.78 17.85
CA LEU A 27 5.29 41.96 16.71
C LEU A 27 5.81 40.54 16.94
N ALA A 28 5.00 39.69 17.56
CA ALA A 28 5.24 38.27 17.62
C ALA A 28 4.91 37.70 16.24
N VAL A 29 5.94 37.40 15.46
CA VAL A 29 5.80 36.55 14.28
C VAL A 29 5.24 35.23 14.78
N PRO A 30 4.04 34.78 14.37
CA PRO A 30 3.57 33.48 14.78
C PRO A 30 4.52 32.48 14.15
N SER A 31 5.36 31.84 14.96
CA SER A 31 6.05 30.64 14.55
C SER A 31 4.96 29.63 14.21
N LEU A 32 4.71 29.44 12.91
CA LEU A 32 3.94 28.32 12.38
C LEU A 32 4.75 27.06 12.69
N MET A 33 4.68 26.63 13.95
CA MET A 33 5.00 25.28 14.35
C MET A 33 3.96 24.42 13.64
N THR A 34 4.30 23.93 12.45
CA THR A 34 3.55 22.86 11.82
C THR A 34 3.54 21.71 12.79
N ALA A 35 2.40 21.51 13.46
CA ALA A 35 2.21 20.33 14.29
C ALA A 35 2.53 19.11 13.42
N PRO A 36 3.28 18.12 13.93
CA PRO A 36 3.53 16.90 13.17
C PRO A 36 2.18 16.32 12.78
N GLU A 37 1.97 16.19 11.47
CA GLU A 37 0.74 15.66 10.92
C GLU A 37 0.55 14.25 11.50
N ALA A 38 -0.45 14.11 12.38
CA ALA A 38 -0.71 12.85 13.05
C ALA A 38 -1.13 11.82 12.00
N LYS A 39 -0.20 10.94 11.64
CA LYS A 39 -0.51 9.84 10.74
C LYS A 39 -1.34 8.81 11.49
N ALA A 40 -2.52 8.52 10.96
CA ALA A 40 -3.30 7.38 11.44
C ALA A 40 -2.45 6.11 11.34
N ALA A 41 -2.50 5.29 12.39
CA ALA A 41 -1.88 3.96 12.36
C ALA A 41 -2.50 3.13 11.21
N PRO A 42 -1.72 2.24 10.57
CA PRO A 42 -2.28 1.37 9.53
C PRO A 42 -3.34 0.43 10.12
N LEU A 43 -4.32 0.05 9.30
CA LEU A 43 -5.39 -0.88 9.70
C LEU A 43 -4.90 -2.33 9.85
N GLY A 44 -3.68 -2.60 9.40
CA GLY A 44 -3.02 -3.90 9.48
C GLY A 44 -1.81 -3.96 8.56
N ILE A 45 -1.11 -5.10 8.60
CA ILE A 45 0.08 -5.37 7.79
C ILE A 45 -0.23 -6.52 6.82
N LEU A 46 0.17 -6.37 5.57
CA LEU A 46 0.24 -7.46 4.60
C LEU A 46 1.70 -7.69 4.18
N LEU A 47 2.07 -8.95 3.97
CA LEU A 47 3.37 -9.31 3.42
C LEU A 47 3.26 -9.51 1.91
N ASP A 48 4.28 -9.14 1.16
CA ASP A 48 4.45 -9.62 -0.22
C ASP A 48 5.84 -10.26 -0.38
N TYR A 49 5.92 -11.32 -1.19
CA TYR A 49 7.10 -12.17 -1.26
C TYR A 49 7.11 -13.03 -2.53
N ALA A 50 8.29 -13.23 -3.10
CA ALA A 50 8.47 -13.99 -4.34
C ALA A 50 9.34 -15.24 -4.20
N ALA A 51 10.29 -15.28 -3.26
CA ALA A 51 11.31 -16.34 -3.19
C ALA A 51 10.76 -17.72 -2.78
N GLY A 52 9.59 -17.78 -2.15
CA GLY A 52 8.99 -19.02 -1.67
C GLY A 52 7.56 -18.86 -1.22
N VAL A 53 6.99 -19.95 -0.70
CA VAL A 53 5.66 -19.99 -0.08
C VAL A 53 5.85 -20.06 1.43
N ILE A 54 5.20 -19.15 2.15
CA ILE A 54 5.28 -19.05 3.62
C ILE A 54 4.02 -19.69 4.21
N LYS A 55 4.17 -20.49 5.26
CA LYS A 55 3.01 -21.06 5.96
C LYS A 55 2.17 -19.96 6.62
N ALA A 56 0.86 -20.11 6.61
CA ALA A 56 -0.05 -19.16 7.25
C ALA A 56 0.25 -18.95 8.74
N SER A 57 0.68 -20.00 9.46
CA SER A 57 1.10 -19.91 10.87
C SER A 57 2.23 -18.90 11.07
N ASP A 58 3.20 -18.86 10.15
CA ASP A 58 4.40 -18.03 10.27
C ASP A 58 4.07 -16.58 9.92
N ILE A 59 3.20 -16.35 8.92
CA ILE A 59 2.66 -15.03 8.58
C ILE A 59 1.92 -14.44 9.78
N ARG A 60 1.06 -15.23 10.43
CA ARG A 60 0.33 -14.79 11.62
C ARG A 60 1.27 -14.54 12.81
N ALA A 61 2.25 -15.41 13.04
CA ALA A 61 3.25 -15.23 14.08
C ALA A 61 4.10 -13.97 13.88
N ALA A 62 4.32 -13.55 12.63
CA ALA A 62 4.97 -12.29 12.28
C ALA A 62 4.07 -11.05 12.49
N GLY A 63 2.83 -11.21 12.95
CA GLY A 63 1.87 -10.12 13.18
C GLY A 63 1.20 -9.58 11.92
N ALA A 64 1.37 -10.25 10.77
CA ALA A 64 0.70 -9.87 9.54
C ALA A 64 -0.75 -10.37 9.53
N HIS A 65 -1.61 -9.57 8.91
CA HIS A 65 -3.05 -9.84 8.74
C HIS A 65 -3.33 -10.62 7.46
N GLY A 66 -2.32 -10.85 6.63
CA GLY A 66 -2.47 -11.48 5.33
C GLY A 66 -1.28 -11.27 4.43
N ALA A 67 -1.49 -11.55 3.15
CA ALA A 67 -0.46 -11.39 2.13
C ALA A 67 -1.02 -10.88 0.79
N ILE A 68 -0.19 -10.10 0.10
CA ILE A 68 -0.37 -9.73 -1.30
C ILE A 68 0.42 -10.74 -2.13
N ARG A 69 -0.25 -11.47 -3.02
CA ARG A 69 0.26 -12.69 -3.64
C ARG A 69 0.20 -12.63 -5.16
N TYR A 70 1.27 -13.13 -5.78
CA TYR A 70 1.48 -13.04 -7.22
C TYR A 70 0.60 -14.02 -7.98
N VAL A 71 -0.28 -13.51 -8.83
CA VAL A 71 -0.99 -14.27 -9.86
C VAL A 71 -0.25 -14.14 -11.19
N SER A 72 1.08 -14.35 -11.17
CA SER A 72 1.97 -14.22 -12.33
C SER A 72 2.92 -15.41 -12.43
N ASP A 73 3.36 -15.72 -13.64
CA ASP A 73 4.41 -16.70 -13.87
C ASP A 73 5.79 -16.18 -13.47
N ARG A 74 6.76 -17.11 -13.41
CA ARG A 74 8.18 -16.78 -13.28
C ARG A 74 8.73 -16.39 -14.64
N ARG A 75 9.33 -15.21 -14.73
CA ARG A 75 10.03 -14.75 -15.94
C ARG A 75 11.33 -15.55 -16.18
N PRO A 76 11.91 -15.51 -17.39
CA PRO A 76 13.27 -15.99 -17.63
C PRO A 76 14.27 -15.44 -16.60
N GLY A 77 15.14 -16.31 -16.07
CA GLY A 77 16.06 -15.99 -14.97
C GLY A 77 15.40 -15.90 -13.59
N GLY A 78 14.08 -15.99 -13.49
CA GLY A 78 13.31 -15.86 -12.26
C GLY A 78 12.94 -17.18 -11.58
N GLN A 79 13.68 -18.27 -11.82
CA GLN A 79 13.25 -19.61 -11.41
C GLN A 79 13.27 -19.83 -9.90
N TRP A 80 14.05 -19.01 -9.20
CA TRP A 80 14.11 -18.90 -7.76
C TRP A 80 12.83 -18.30 -7.14
N MET A 81 11.94 -17.68 -7.93
CA MET A 81 10.69 -17.11 -7.43
C MET A 81 9.63 -18.19 -7.21
N LEU A 82 9.89 -19.10 -6.26
CA LEU A 82 9.02 -20.23 -5.97
C LEU A 82 7.65 -19.80 -5.42
N GLY A 83 7.51 -18.55 -4.95
CA GLY A 83 6.24 -17.94 -4.56
C GLY A 83 5.41 -17.40 -5.74
N LYS A 84 5.82 -17.65 -7.00
CA LYS A 84 5.09 -17.26 -8.21
C LYS A 84 4.68 -18.49 -9.05
N PRO A 85 3.39 -18.66 -9.41
CA PRO A 85 2.21 -17.97 -8.85
C PRO A 85 1.74 -18.60 -7.52
N ILE A 86 0.89 -17.89 -6.78
CA ILE A 86 0.08 -18.50 -5.70
C ILE A 86 -0.72 -19.69 -6.25
N GLN A 87 -0.81 -20.75 -5.45
CA GLN A 87 -1.54 -21.96 -5.78
C GLN A 87 -2.71 -22.16 -4.82
N LEU A 88 -3.71 -22.94 -5.26
CA LEU A 88 -4.90 -23.24 -4.45
C LEU A 88 -4.60 -23.78 -3.03
N PRO A 89 -3.59 -24.66 -2.81
CA PRO A 89 -3.24 -25.09 -1.46
C PRO A 89 -2.75 -23.95 -0.55
N GLU A 90 -1.93 -23.03 -1.08
CA GLU A 90 -1.48 -21.85 -0.33
C GLU A 90 -2.68 -20.95 0.01
N ALA A 91 -3.54 -20.66 -0.97
CA ALA A 91 -4.72 -19.82 -0.74
C ALA A 91 -5.65 -20.41 0.34
N ARG A 92 -5.85 -21.73 0.35
CA ARG A 92 -6.63 -22.42 1.37
C ARG A 92 -6.00 -22.32 2.76
N ASP A 93 -4.69 -22.50 2.88
CA ASP A 93 -3.95 -22.38 4.15
C ASP A 93 -4.12 -20.97 4.75
N LEU A 94 -3.95 -19.94 3.92
CA LEU A 94 -4.15 -18.54 4.31
C LEU A 94 -5.60 -18.30 4.78
N TYR A 95 -6.58 -18.67 3.96
CA TYR A 95 -8.00 -18.44 4.26
C TYR A 95 -8.46 -19.16 5.52
N GLN A 96 -8.11 -20.45 5.68
CA GLN A 96 -8.46 -21.24 6.87
C GLN A 96 -7.82 -20.72 8.15
N SER A 97 -6.70 -20.01 8.02
CA SER A 97 -6.01 -19.36 9.14
C SER A 97 -6.54 -17.96 9.46
N GLY A 98 -7.57 -17.49 8.75
CA GLY A 98 -8.18 -16.17 8.92
C GLY A 98 -7.33 -15.03 8.33
N LEU A 99 -6.38 -15.34 7.45
CA LEU A 99 -5.50 -14.36 6.82
C LEU A 99 -6.12 -13.83 5.52
N LYS A 100 -5.96 -12.52 5.29
CA LYS A 100 -6.41 -11.86 4.07
C LYS A 100 -5.49 -12.14 2.89
N ILE A 101 -6.10 -12.27 1.71
CA ILE A 101 -5.39 -12.52 0.45
C ILE A 101 -5.74 -11.40 -0.51
N VAL A 102 -4.71 -10.80 -1.11
CA VAL A 102 -4.84 -9.79 -2.18
C VAL A 102 -4.04 -10.28 -3.38
N SER A 103 -4.55 -10.11 -4.59
CA SER A 103 -3.82 -10.49 -5.81
C SER A 103 -3.02 -9.34 -6.38
N CYS A 104 -1.77 -9.59 -6.74
CA CYS A 104 -0.96 -8.69 -7.57
C CYS A 104 -0.41 -9.42 -8.80
N TYR A 105 -0.07 -8.66 -9.84
CA TYR A 105 0.53 -9.17 -11.05
C TYR A 105 1.82 -8.42 -11.36
N GLN A 106 2.90 -9.17 -11.54
CA GLN A 106 4.16 -8.71 -12.12
C GLN A 106 4.91 -9.92 -12.71
N PHE A 107 5.11 -9.91 -14.02
CA PHE A 107 5.90 -10.91 -14.71
C PHE A 107 7.34 -10.42 -14.90
N GLY A 108 7.50 -9.38 -15.72
CA GLY A 108 8.77 -8.76 -16.08
C GLY A 108 9.30 -7.78 -15.04
N LYS A 109 10.45 -7.17 -15.36
CA LYS A 109 11.10 -6.11 -14.55
C LYS A 109 12.04 -5.28 -15.43
N GLN A 110 12.17 -3.98 -15.15
CA GLN A 110 13.09 -3.06 -15.85
C GLN A 110 12.91 -3.12 -17.38
N ASP A 111 13.93 -3.54 -18.13
CA ASP A 111 13.90 -3.63 -19.60
C ASP A 111 12.85 -4.61 -20.15
N THR A 112 12.27 -5.43 -19.27
CA THR A 112 11.16 -6.35 -19.59
C THR A 112 9.87 -5.99 -18.86
N ALA A 113 9.76 -4.79 -18.27
CA ALA A 113 8.58 -4.40 -17.50
C ALA A 113 7.30 -4.53 -18.33
N ASP A 114 6.26 -5.09 -17.69
CA ASP A 114 5.04 -5.53 -18.36
C ASP A 114 4.33 -4.40 -19.13
N TRP A 115 4.46 -3.16 -18.63
CA TRP A 115 3.81 -1.97 -19.18
C TRP A 115 4.49 -1.41 -20.44
N LEU A 116 5.72 -1.82 -20.77
CA LEU A 116 6.47 -1.29 -21.92
C LEU A 116 5.76 -1.56 -23.25
N GLY A 117 5.03 -2.68 -23.35
CA GLY A 117 4.26 -3.04 -24.55
C GLY A 117 2.89 -2.37 -24.67
N GLY A 118 2.56 -1.42 -23.78
CA GLY A 118 1.31 -0.68 -23.84
C GLY A 118 0.06 -1.56 -23.77
N GLN A 119 -0.96 -1.21 -24.54
CA GLN A 119 -2.29 -1.83 -24.43
C GLN A 119 -2.31 -3.34 -24.74
N ASP A 120 -1.59 -3.78 -25.77
CA ASP A 120 -1.57 -5.21 -26.14
C ASP A 120 -0.91 -6.06 -25.05
N ALA A 121 0.17 -5.56 -24.45
CA ALA A 121 0.77 -6.18 -23.27
C ALA A 121 -0.21 -6.18 -22.08
N GLY A 122 -0.95 -5.08 -21.87
CA GLY A 122 -1.98 -4.99 -20.83
C GLY A 122 -3.04 -6.09 -20.97
N ILE A 123 -3.55 -6.31 -22.18
CA ILE A 123 -4.53 -7.36 -22.48
C ILE A 123 -3.93 -8.75 -22.22
N LEU A 124 -2.71 -8.99 -22.69
CA LEU A 124 -2.01 -10.27 -22.53
C LEU A 124 -1.81 -10.60 -21.04
N HIS A 125 -1.26 -9.67 -20.28
CA HIS A 125 -0.96 -9.85 -18.86
C HIS A 125 -2.23 -9.95 -18.03
N ALA A 126 -3.27 -9.16 -18.32
CA ALA A 126 -4.55 -9.25 -17.64
C ALA A 126 -5.23 -10.60 -17.83
N LYS A 127 -5.24 -11.14 -19.06
CA LYS A 127 -5.77 -12.49 -19.34
C LYS A 127 -5.03 -13.55 -18.54
N ARG A 128 -3.69 -13.49 -18.53
CA ARG A 128 -2.88 -14.47 -17.77
C ARG A 128 -3.07 -14.33 -16.27
N GLY A 129 -3.09 -13.09 -15.77
CA GLY A 129 -3.33 -12.81 -14.35
C GLY A 129 -4.68 -13.30 -13.88
N TRP A 130 -5.73 -13.10 -14.68
CA TRP A 130 -7.06 -13.62 -14.39
C TRP A 130 -7.10 -15.14 -14.32
N GLN A 131 -6.48 -15.82 -15.30
CA GLN A 131 -6.41 -17.28 -15.32
C GLN A 131 -5.75 -17.82 -14.04
N LEU A 132 -4.63 -17.22 -13.62
CA LEU A 132 -3.91 -17.63 -12.43
C LEU A 132 -4.66 -17.30 -11.13
N HIS A 133 -5.33 -16.15 -11.08
CA HIS A 133 -6.20 -15.75 -9.97
C HIS A 133 -7.32 -16.77 -9.76
N ILE A 134 -8.05 -17.13 -10.81
CA ILE A 134 -9.12 -18.13 -10.73
C ILE A 134 -8.58 -19.52 -10.39
N ALA A 135 -7.45 -19.92 -10.97
CA ALA A 135 -6.81 -21.21 -10.66
C ALA A 135 -6.39 -21.34 -9.18
N ALA A 136 -6.05 -20.23 -8.53
CA ALA A 136 -5.74 -20.17 -7.11
C ALA A 136 -6.99 -20.12 -6.19
N GLY A 137 -8.20 -20.08 -6.77
CA GLY A 137 -9.46 -19.94 -6.02
C GLY A 137 -9.84 -18.50 -5.70
N GLY A 138 -9.31 -17.53 -6.45
CA GLY A 138 -9.59 -16.12 -6.29
C GLY A 138 -11.06 -15.76 -6.51
N SER A 139 -11.54 -14.78 -5.71
CA SER A 139 -12.92 -14.28 -5.78
C SER A 139 -13.16 -13.47 -7.07
N HIS A 140 -14.25 -13.77 -7.77
CA HIS A 140 -14.63 -13.03 -8.99
C HIS A 140 -14.90 -11.53 -8.78
N GLY A 141 -15.11 -11.10 -7.53
CA GLY A 141 -15.26 -9.70 -7.15
C GLY A 141 -13.97 -9.01 -6.72
N ALA A 142 -12.88 -9.75 -6.52
CA ALA A 142 -11.61 -9.19 -6.06
C ALA A 142 -10.82 -8.56 -7.22
N PRO A 143 -10.11 -7.44 -6.98
CA PRO A 143 -9.24 -6.84 -7.97
C PRO A 143 -7.91 -7.59 -8.09
N ILE A 144 -7.20 -7.34 -9.18
CA ILE A 144 -5.77 -7.68 -9.33
C ILE A 144 -4.99 -6.38 -9.43
N TYR A 145 -4.01 -6.18 -8.55
CA TYR A 145 -3.07 -5.06 -8.63
C TYR A 145 -2.01 -5.34 -9.69
N THR A 146 -2.14 -4.73 -10.88
CA THR A 146 -1.10 -4.77 -11.89
C THR A 146 0.06 -3.84 -11.53
N SER A 147 1.29 -4.25 -11.83
CA SER A 147 2.49 -3.58 -11.32
C SER A 147 3.14 -2.68 -12.35
N ILE A 148 3.30 -1.42 -11.96
CA ILE A 148 4.23 -0.46 -12.55
C ILE A 148 5.42 -0.39 -11.56
N ASP A 149 6.28 -1.41 -11.58
CA ASP A 149 7.46 -1.52 -10.67
C ASP A 149 8.62 -0.63 -11.14
N ASP A 150 8.32 0.63 -11.42
CA ASP A 150 9.20 1.61 -12.04
C ASP A 150 8.89 3.03 -11.55
N ASP A 151 9.79 3.97 -11.86
CA ASP A 151 9.58 5.40 -11.67
C ASP A 151 9.38 6.14 -13.00
N PRO A 152 8.23 5.94 -13.69
CA PRO A 152 8.06 6.42 -15.05
C PRO A 152 8.06 7.96 -15.12
N SER A 153 8.56 8.48 -16.24
CA SER A 153 8.28 9.86 -16.65
C SER A 153 6.81 10.01 -17.06
N TYR A 154 6.31 11.24 -17.09
CA TYR A 154 4.94 11.50 -17.57
C TYR A 154 4.75 11.12 -19.04
N GLU A 155 5.81 11.21 -19.86
CA GLU A 155 5.75 10.78 -21.26
C GLU A 155 5.63 9.25 -21.39
N GLN A 156 6.40 8.48 -20.61
CA GLN A 156 6.23 7.02 -20.52
C GLN A 156 4.84 6.66 -19.99
N TYR A 157 4.32 7.43 -19.03
CA TYR A 157 2.98 7.22 -18.52
C TYR A 157 1.94 7.34 -19.64
N LYS A 158 1.91 8.46 -20.35
CA LYS A 158 0.94 8.70 -21.44
C LYS A 158 1.10 7.70 -22.58
N ALA A 159 2.34 7.39 -22.97
CA ALA A 159 2.63 6.57 -24.14
C ALA A 159 2.46 5.07 -23.88
N GLN A 160 2.70 4.59 -22.66
CA GLN A 160 2.83 3.15 -22.37
C GLN A 160 1.99 2.72 -21.16
N VAL A 161 2.15 3.37 -19.99
CA VAL A 161 1.45 2.95 -18.76
C VAL A 161 -0.06 3.10 -18.88
N ALA A 162 -0.57 4.27 -19.30
CA ALA A 162 -2.01 4.49 -19.41
C ALA A 162 -2.67 3.55 -20.43
N PRO A 163 -2.12 3.34 -21.65
CA PRO A 163 -2.60 2.29 -22.56
C PRO A 163 -2.55 0.89 -21.96
N TYR A 164 -1.49 0.53 -21.23
CA TYR A 164 -1.37 -0.75 -20.55
C TYR A 164 -2.50 -0.96 -19.52
N LEU A 165 -2.77 0.04 -18.67
CA LEU A 165 -3.87 0.00 -17.70
C LEU A 165 -5.24 -0.11 -18.37
N ARG A 166 -5.47 0.59 -19.49
CA ARG A 166 -6.69 0.43 -20.31
C ARG A 166 -6.83 -0.99 -20.86
N GLY A 167 -5.71 -1.62 -21.25
CA GLY A 167 -5.68 -3.04 -21.64
C GLY A 167 -6.16 -3.96 -20.52
N TRP A 168 -5.74 -3.70 -19.28
CA TRP A 168 -6.23 -4.41 -18.10
C TRP A 168 -7.73 -4.23 -17.88
N GLU A 169 -8.23 -3.00 -17.96
CA GLU A 169 -9.65 -2.71 -17.78
C GLU A 169 -10.53 -3.31 -18.88
N THR A 170 -10.01 -3.44 -20.10
CA THR A 170 -10.73 -4.10 -21.21
C THR A 170 -10.99 -5.58 -20.89
N VAL A 171 -10.12 -6.24 -20.12
CA VAL A 171 -10.25 -7.66 -19.77
C VAL A 171 -11.01 -7.86 -18.46
N LEU A 172 -10.66 -7.08 -17.42
CA LEU A 172 -11.19 -7.28 -16.08
C LEU A 172 -12.34 -6.34 -15.73
N GLY A 173 -12.55 -5.25 -16.47
CA GLY A 173 -13.41 -4.15 -16.07
C GLY A 173 -12.75 -3.26 -15.01
N HIS A 174 -13.05 -1.96 -15.07
CA HIS A 174 -12.48 -0.92 -14.19
C HIS A 174 -12.46 -1.31 -12.70
N GLN A 175 -13.58 -1.81 -12.18
CA GLN A 175 -13.75 -2.17 -10.77
C GLN A 175 -12.79 -3.25 -10.24
N ARG A 176 -12.14 -4.01 -11.13
CA ARG A 176 -11.21 -5.09 -10.76
C ARG A 176 -9.75 -4.79 -11.08
N VAL A 177 -9.44 -3.58 -11.54
CA VAL A 177 -8.07 -3.17 -11.81
C VAL A 177 -7.53 -2.41 -10.61
N GLY A 178 -6.53 -3.01 -9.95
CA GLY A 178 -5.66 -2.30 -9.02
C GLY A 178 -4.37 -1.89 -9.70
N VAL A 179 -3.72 -0.84 -9.19
CA VAL A 179 -2.45 -0.33 -9.71
C VAL A 179 -1.44 -0.27 -8.58
N TYR A 180 -0.37 -1.07 -8.68
CA TYR A 180 0.84 -0.90 -7.88
C TYR A 180 1.75 0.09 -8.58
N ALA A 181 1.97 1.26 -7.99
CA ALA A 181 2.80 2.31 -8.57
C ALA A 181 3.22 3.34 -7.51
N ASN A 182 4.10 4.27 -7.85
CA ASN A 182 4.40 5.42 -6.99
C ASN A 182 3.26 6.44 -6.97
N SER A 183 3.33 7.35 -6.01
CA SER A 183 2.28 8.34 -5.76
C SER A 183 1.97 9.25 -6.96
N LYS A 184 2.98 9.67 -7.75
CA LYS A 184 2.75 10.47 -8.95
C LYS A 184 2.01 9.69 -10.05
N THR A 185 2.34 8.41 -10.23
CA THR A 185 1.66 7.56 -11.22
C THR A 185 0.23 7.24 -10.79
N ILE A 186 -0.01 7.08 -9.48
CA ILE A 186 -1.36 6.97 -8.91
C ILE A 186 -2.16 8.24 -9.22
N ASP A 187 -1.57 9.42 -9.02
CA ASP A 187 -2.24 10.70 -9.29
C ASP A 187 -2.62 10.85 -10.77
N TRP A 188 -1.71 10.50 -11.69
CA TRP A 188 -2.02 10.50 -13.13
C TRP A 188 -3.10 9.49 -13.50
N ALA A 189 -3.06 8.27 -12.95
CA ALA A 189 -4.08 7.26 -13.18
C ALA A 189 -5.47 7.74 -12.71
N LEU A 190 -5.54 8.40 -11.55
CA LEU A 190 -6.78 8.99 -11.05
C LEU A 190 -7.33 10.09 -11.96
N GLN A 191 -6.46 10.97 -12.46
CA GLN A 191 -6.85 12.04 -13.40
C GLN A 191 -7.43 11.47 -14.70
N ASP A 192 -6.91 10.34 -15.17
CA ASP A 192 -7.38 9.64 -16.37
C ASP A 192 -8.52 8.65 -16.11
N GLY A 193 -8.96 8.49 -14.85
CA GLY A 193 -10.02 7.54 -14.48
C GLY A 193 -9.63 6.07 -14.61
N LEU A 194 -8.35 5.74 -14.45
CA LEU A 194 -7.79 4.40 -14.61
C LEU A 194 -7.53 3.74 -13.24
N GLY A 195 -7.98 2.50 -13.10
CA GLY A 195 -7.87 1.72 -11.88
C GLY A 195 -8.88 2.14 -10.80
N SER A 196 -9.32 1.17 -10.01
CA SER A 196 -10.21 1.38 -8.86
C SER A 196 -9.50 1.15 -7.52
N TYR A 197 -8.34 0.49 -7.53
CA TYR A 197 -7.55 0.19 -6.35
C TYR A 197 -6.10 0.64 -6.55
N PHE A 198 -5.43 1.07 -5.48
CA PHE A 198 -4.09 1.68 -5.56
C PHE A 198 -3.19 1.18 -4.44
N TRP A 199 -2.04 0.63 -4.81
CA TRP A 199 -1.01 0.15 -3.90
C TRP A 199 0.27 0.97 -4.14
N GLN A 200 0.61 1.84 -3.19
CA GLN A 200 1.73 2.75 -3.36
C GLN A 200 3.08 2.06 -3.10
N HIS A 201 4.08 2.29 -3.95
CA HIS A 201 5.50 2.13 -3.60
C HIS A 201 6.23 3.47 -3.46
N ASN A 202 7.45 3.42 -2.91
CA ASN A 202 8.21 4.61 -2.54
C ASN A 202 9.22 5.10 -3.59
N TRP A 203 9.56 4.28 -4.59
CA TRP A 203 10.43 4.74 -5.68
C TRP A 203 9.76 5.84 -6.51
N GLY A 204 10.23 7.09 -6.37
CA GLY A 204 9.64 8.26 -7.02
C GLY A 204 8.54 8.97 -6.22
N SER A 205 8.14 8.43 -5.06
CA SER A 205 7.20 9.10 -4.15
C SER A 205 7.93 10.07 -3.23
N PRO A 206 7.33 11.21 -2.84
CA PRO A 206 7.91 12.09 -1.84
C PRO A 206 8.17 11.35 -0.52
N LYS A 207 9.28 11.67 0.15
CA LYS A 207 9.70 10.95 1.35
C LYS A 207 8.63 11.02 2.43
N GLY A 208 8.19 9.85 2.88
CA GLY A 208 7.17 9.75 3.91
C GLY A 208 5.79 10.21 3.44
N PHE A 209 5.51 10.31 2.15
CA PHE A 209 4.16 10.59 1.67
C PHE A 209 3.36 9.31 1.48
N ALA A 210 2.07 9.32 1.84
CA ALA A 210 1.12 8.27 1.54
C ALA A 210 -0.06 8.90 0.80
N HIS A 211 -0.29 8.48 -0.44
CA HIS A 211 -1.28 9.07 -1.32
C HIS A 211 -2.69 8.84 -0.74
N PRO A 212 -3.57 9.85 -0.64
CA PRO A 212 -4.89 9.72 -0.01
C PRO A 212 -5.81 8.67 -0.66
N ALA A 213 -5.62 8.42 -1.96
CA ALA A 213 -6.34 7.37 -2.70
C ALA A 213 -5.74 5.96 -2.54
N ALA A 214 -4.53 5.83 -1.98
CA ALA A 214 -3.90 4.53 -1.78
C ALA A 214 -4.71 3.68 -0.79
N HIS A 215 -4.94 2.43 -1.19
CA HIS A 215 -5.57 1.39 -0.39
C HIS A 215 -4.52 0.62 0.42
N LEU A 216 -3.34 0.45 -0.17
CA LEU A 216 -2.17 -0.22 0.38
C LEU A 216 -0.93 0.65 0.17
N HIS A 217 0.08 0.51 1.02
CA HIS A 217 1.38 1.20 0.88
C HIS A 217 2.53 0.29 1.29
N GLN A 218 3.43 0.00 0.35
CA GLN A 218 4.68 -0.69 0.62
C GLN A 218 5.65 0.25 1.35
N VAL A 219 6.00 -0.10 2.59
CA VAL A 219 6.78 0.76 3.49
C VAL A 219 8.17 0.22 3.80
N GLU A 220 8.41 -1.07 3.59
CA GLU A 220 9.69 -1.73 3.84
C GLU A 220 9.92 -2.81 2.78
N ILE A 221 11.13 -2.90 2.23
CA ILE A 221 11.47 -3.82 1.15
C ILE A 221 12.69 -4.65 1.57
N ASP A 222 12.55 -5.98 1.56
CA ASP A 222 13.62 -6.98 1.78
C ASP A 222 14.48 -6.74 3.04
N LYS A 223 13.86 -6.28 4.13
CA LYS A 223 14.56 -6.08 5.43
C LYS A 223 14.16 -7.08 6.51
N ARG A 224 13.19 -7.95 6.21
CA ARG A 224 12.68 -8.96 7.14
C ARG A 224 12.65 -10.32 6.48
N ASN A 225 12.65 -11.33 7.34
CA ASN A 225 12.51 -12.72 6.95
C ASN A 225 11.39 -13.36 7.76
N VAL A 226 10.47 -14.07 7.10
CA VAL A 226 9.39 -14.84 7.73
C VAL A 226 9.41 -16.24 7.15
N GLY A 227 9.53 -17.26 8.00
CA GLY A 227 9.59 -18.66 7.56
C GLY A 227 10.78 -18.96 6.62
N GLY A 228 11.89 -18.25 6.75
CA GLY A 228 13.06 -18.40 5.87
C GLY A 228 12.98 -17.57 4.58
N ILE A 229 11.88 -16.85 4.32
CA ILE A 229 11.65 -16.11 3.08
C ILE A 229 11.77 -14.60 3.33
N GLY A 230 12.51 -13.90 2.46
CA GLY A 230 12.55 -12.43 2.45
C GLY A 230 11.20 -11.84 2.08
N VAL A 231 10.75 -10.84 2.85
CA VAL A 231 9.42 -10.23 2.69
C VAL A 231 9.47 -8.71 2.64
N ASP A 232 8.52 -8.16 1.91
CA ASP A 232 8.20 -6.75 1.90
C ASP A 232 6.98 -6.49 2.81
N ILE A 233 6.96 -5.31 3.45
CA ILE A 233 5.93 -4.91 4.41
C ILE A 233 5.01 -3.86 3.79
N ASN A 234 3.72 -4.16 3.85
CA ASN A 234 2.68 -3.31 3.30
C ASN A 234 1.68 -2.91 4.38
N HIS A 235 1.38 -1.62 4.47
CA HIS A 235 0.35 -1.09 5.35
C HIS A 235 -1.01 -1.08 4.64
N ILE A 236 -2.05 -1.51 5.37
CA ILE A 236 -3.44 -1.34 4.95
C ILE A 236 -3.91 0.07 5.32
N LEU A 237 -4.35 0.84 4.33
CA LEU A 237 -4.77 2.24 4.48
C LEU A 237 -6.28 2.44 4.40
N LYS A 238 -7.01 1.51 3.76
CA LYS A 238 -8.47 1.56 3.62
C LYS A 238 -9.10 0.22 3.99
N PRO A 239 -10.32 0.16 4.57
CA PRO A 239 -10.93 -1.11 4.99
C PRO A 239 -11.26 -2.08 3.85
N ARG A 240 -11.60 -1.54 2.67
CA ARG A 240 -11.76 -2.30 1.43
C ARG A 240 -10.52 -2.05 0.60
N PHE A 241 -9.62 -3.02 0.55
CA PHE A 241 -8.31 -2.88 -0.09
C PHE A 241 -8.07 -3.95 -1.17
N GLY A 242 -9.12 -4.64 -1.59
CA GLY A 242 -9.05 -5.68 -2.61
C GLY A 242 -8.76 -7.08 -2.07
N GLN A 243 -9.07 -7.30 -0.78
CA GLN A 243 -9.07 -8.64 -0.20
C GLN A 243 -10.10 -9.54 -0.89
N TRP A 244 -9.82 -10.84 -0.94
CA TRP A 244 -10.72 -11.82 -1.58
C TRP A 244 -12.07 -11.99 -0.87
N ASP A 245 -12.15 -11.66 0.43
CA ASP A 245 -13.31 -11.83 1.32
C ASP A 245 -13.56 -10.67 2.31
#